data_AF-A0AAD2F5M6-F1
#
_entry.id   AF-A0AAD2F5M6-F1
#
_cell.length_a   1.000
_cell.length_b   1.000
_cell.length_c   1.000
_cell.angle_alpha   90.00
_cell.angle_beta   90.00
_cell.angle_gamma   90.00
#
_symmetry.space_group_name_H-M   'P 1'
#
loop_
_entity.id
_entity.type
_entity.pdbx_description
1 polymer ?
#
loop_
_entity_poly.entity_id
_entity_poly.type
_entity_poly.pdbx_seq_one_letter_code
_entity_poly.pdbx_strand_id
1 'polypeptide(L)'
;MIRFRRPNRSLQCLTLATAAMLAGCATVTPGPFQITVRDADDSVLEQFQFQAGSQGSLETAMIGMCRVYPDATVIAEQLSTHERLQERCKRSFASMLSLS
;
A
#
# COMPACT_ATOMS: atom_id res chain seq x y z
N MET A 1 -37.54 40.15 37.36
CA MET A 1 -38.02 39.77 36.02
C MET A 1 -36.87 39.89 35.02
N ILE A 2 -36.69 38.83 34.24
CA ILE A 2 -35.68 38.59 33.21
C ILE A 2 -35.89 39.52 32.01
N ARG A 3 -34.83 40.02 31.33
CA ARG A 3 -34.64 39.94 29.86
C ARG A 3 -33.16 40.05 29.44
N PHE A 4 -32.71 38.98 28.80
CA PHE A 4 -31.44 38.75 28.11
C PHE A 4 -31.16 39.79 27.01
N ARG A 5 -29.89 40.17 26.85
CA ARG A 5 -29.32 40.52 25.53
C ARG A 5 -28.03 39.73 25.32
N ARG A 6 -28.05 38.88 24.29
CA ARG A 6 -26.99 37.95 23.88
C ARG A 6 -25.75 38.73 23.40
N PRO A 7 -24.52 38.38 23.80
CA PRO A 7 -23.34 38.76 23.06
C PRO A 7 -23.13 37.79 21.90
N ASN A 8 -23.14 38.38 20.71
CA ASN A 8 -22.62 37.84 19.47
C ASN A 8 -21.13 37.51 19.67
N ARG A 9 -20.76 36.22 19.73
CA ARG A 9 -19.39 35.80 19.45
C ARG A 9 -19.35 34.37 18.94
N SER A 10 -19.50 34.28 17.63
CA SER A 10 -18.88 33.25 16.80
C SER A 10 -17.47 32.94 17.31
N LEU A 11 -17.27 31.77 17.87
CA LEU A 11 -15.98 31.10 17.87
C LEU A 11 -16.25 29.62 17.66
N GLN A 12 -15.96 29.22 16.43
CA GLN A 12 -15.87 27.87 15.94
C GLN A 12 -14.92 27.09 16.86
N CYS A 13 -15.46 26.35 17.82
CA CYS A 13 -14.70 25.29 18.47
C CYS A 13 -14.68 24.10 17.52
N LEU A 14 -13.77 24.18 16.55
CA LEU A 14 -13.18 23.08 15.82
C LEU A 14 -12.56 22.12 16.86
N THR A 15 -13.35 21.17 17.36
CA THR A 15 -12.78 19.96 17.96
C THR A 15 -12.23 19.13 16.81
N LEU A 16 -10.95 19.37 16.49
CA LEU A 16 -10.17 18.51 15.62
C LEU A 16 -10.27 17.09 16.16
N ALA A 17 -10.88 16.22 15.35
CA ALA A 17 -10.80 14.80 15.51
C ALA A 17 -9.32 14.41 15.48
N THR A 18 -8.75 14.07 16.63
CA THR A 18 -7.53 13.26 16.67
C THR A 18 -7.92 11.84 16.31
N ALA A 19 -8.20 11.62 15.02
CA ALA A 19 -8.06 10.31 14.41
C ALA A 19 -6.56 9.99 14.50
N ALA A 20 -6.16 9.31 15.57
CA ALA A 20 -4.88 8.65 15.65
C ALA A 20 -4.81 7.71 14.46
N MET A 21 -4.16 8.17 13.39
CA MET A 21 -3.80 7.34 12.26
C MET A 21 -2.84 6.29 12.81
N LEU A 22 -3.38 5.11 13.13
CA LEU A 22 -2.64 3.86 13.10
C LEU A 22 -2.27 3.59 11.63
N ALA A 23 -1.45 4.47 11.05
CA ALA A 23 -0.65 4.14 9.90
C ALA A 23 0.41 3.18 10.46
N GLY A 24 0.04 1.90 10.54
CA GLY A 24 1.04 0.86 10.70
C GLY A 24 2.00 1.03 9.54
N CYS A 25 3.20 1.54 9.82
CA CYS A 25 4.30 1.55 8.88
C CYS A 25 4.61 0.09 8.57
N ALA A 26 3.91 -0.50 7.60
CA ALA A 26 4.25 -1.76 6.98
C ALA A 26 5.54 -1.51 6.20
N THR A 27 6.63 -1.37 6.95
CA THR A 27 7.96 -1.07 6.43
C THR A 27 8.55 -2.40 6.04
N VAL A 28 8.48 -2.68 4.74
CA VAL A 28 9.09 -3.86 4.15
C VAL A 28 10.56 -3.89 4.52
N THR A 29 11.00 -5.01 5.12
CA THR A 29 12.40 -5.14 5.53
C THR A 29 13.27 -5.18 4.27
N PRO A 30 14.33 -4.36 4.14
CA PRO A 30 15.23 -4.42 2.99
C PRO A 30 15.91 -5.80 2.89
N GLY A 31 16.14 -6.29 1.67
CA GLY A 31 16.83 -7.56 1.48
C GLY A 31 16.43 -8.29 0.20
N PRO A 32 16.81 -9.57 0.08
CA PRO A 32 16.48 -10.38 -1.08
C PRO A 32 15.04 -10.90 -0.98
N PHE A 33 14.26 -10.63 -2.03
CA PHE A 33 12.90 -11.13 -2.23
C PHE A 33 12.90 -12.13 -3.37
N GLN A 34 12.21 -13.26 -3.18
CA GLN A 34 11.82 -14.15 -4.26
C GLN A 34 10.54 -13.61 -4.89
N ILE A 35 10.65 -13.06 -6.10
CA ILE A 35 9.50 -12.66 -6.91
C ILE A 35 9.02 -13.86 -7.71
N THR A 36 7.73 -14.12 -7.67
CA THR A 36 7.04 -15.15 -8.45
C THR A 36 5.84 -14.53 -9.14
N VAL A 37 5.79 -14.65 -10.46
CA VAL A 37 4.66 -14.21 -11.28
C VAL A 37 3.83 -15.43 -11.63
N ARG A 38 2.57 -15.42 -11.22
CA ARG A 38 1.60 -16.50 -11.51
C ARG A 38 0.51 -15.99 -12.43
N ASP A 39 0.15 -16.76 -13.44
CA ASP A 39 -0.99 -16.47 -14.29
C ASP A 39 -2.33 -16.63 -13.53
N ALA A 40 -3.45 -16.27 -14.16
CA ALA A 40 -4.80 -16.42 -13.61
C ALA A 40 -5.13 -17.88 -13.23
N ASP A 41 -4.56 -18.86 -13.93
CA ASP A 41 -4.70 -20.29 -13.66
C ASP A 41 -3.66 -20.82 -12.66
N ASP A 42 -3.00 -19.93 -11.89
CA ASP A 42 -1.97 -20.24 -10.89
C ASP A 42 -0.68 -20.88 -11.46
N SER A 43 -0.53 -20.85 -12.80
CA SER A 43 0.68 -21.32 -13.48
C SER A 43 1.83 -20.33 -13.27
N VAL A 44 3.00 -20.83 -12.91
CA VAL A 44 4.20 -19.97 -12.74
C VAL A 44 4.69 -19.54 -14.11
N LEU A 45 4.62 -18.23 -14.38
CA LEU A 45 5.14 -17.63 -15.60
C LEU A 45 6.63 -17.34 -15.43
N GLU A 46 6.99 -16.64 -14.35
CA GLU A 46 8.37 -16.22 -14.06
C GLU A 46 8.67 -16.33 -12.57
N GLN A 47 9.95 -16.58 -12.26
CA GLN A 47 10.45 -16.62 -10.90
C GLN A 47 11.89 -16.12 -10.85
N PHE A 48 12.17 -15.08 -10.06
CA PHE A 48 13.49 -14.49 -9.94
C PHE A 48 13.70 -13.83 -8.58
N GLN A 49 14.96 -13.65 -8.19
CA GLN A 49 15.30 -12.94 -6.96
C GLN A 49 15.50 -11.44 -7.24
N PHE A 50 14.93 -10.60 -6.38
CA PHE A 50 15.02 -9.15 -6.46
C PHE A 50 15.55 -8.59 -5.14
N GLN A 51 16.61 -7.79 -5.21
CA GLN A 51 17.17 -7.12 -4.05
C GLN A 51 16.42 -5.79 -3.83
N ALA A 52 15.49 -5.76 -2.89
CA ALA A 52 14.77 -4.54 -2.55
C ALA A 52 15.55 -3.74 -1.50
N GLY A 53 15.95 -2.53 -1.84
CA GLY A 53 16.60 -1.59 -0.91
C GLY A 53 15.61 -0.82 -0.05
N SER A 54 14.34 -0.78 -0.45
CA SER A 54 13.24 -0.11 0.25
C SER A 54 11.88 -0.63 -0.24
N GLN A 55 10.82 -0.33 0.50
CA GLN A 55 9.44 -0.64 0.11
C GLN A 55 9.10 -0.09 -1.29
N GLY A 56 9.43 1.17 -1.58
CA GLY A 56 9.14 1.77 -2.89
C GLY A 56 9.89 1.10 -4.05
N SER A 57 11.08 0.53 -3.80
CA SER A 57 11.81 -0.23 -4.82
C SER A 57 11.12 -1.56 -5.14
N LEU A 58 10.58 -2.24 -4.12
CA LEU A 58 9.84 -3.48 -4.30
C LEU A 58 8.51 -3.21 -5.01
N GLU A 59 7.78 -2.19 -4.58
CA GLU A 59 6.52 -1.76 -5.19
C GLU A 59 6.71 -1.39 -6.66
N THR A 60 7.76 -0.62 -6.98
CA THR A 60 8.09 -0.28 -8.38
C THR A 60 8.35 -1.52 -9.22
N ALA A 61 9.06 -2.52 -8.66
CA ALA A 61 9.31 -3.79 -9.35
C ALA A 61 8.01 -4.58 -9.58
N MET A 62 7.13 -4.64 -8.57
CA MET A 62 5.83 -5.32 -8.66
C MET A 62 4.91 -4.63 -9.69
N ILE A 63 4.86 -3.29 -9.70
CA ILE A 63 4.16 -2.50 -10.71
C ILE A 63 4.72 -2.79 -12.10
N GLY A 64 6.05 -2.85 -12.24
CA GLY A 64 6.72 -3.22 -13.49
C GLY A 64 6.28 -4.59 -14.00
N MET A 65 6.26 -5.59 -13.12
CA MET A 65 5.78 -6.94 -13.46
C MET A 65 4.31 -6.94 -13.86
N CYS A 66 3.46 -6.18 -13.16
CA CYS A 66 2.05 -6.05 -13.52
C CYS A 66 1.81 -5.34 -14.86
N ARG A 67 2.76 -4.55 -15.37
CA ARG A 67 2.65 -3.97 -16.72
C ARG A 67 2.96 -5.00 -17.80
N VAL A 68 3.88 -5.92 -17.54
CA VAL A 68 4.24 -7.01 -18.46
C VAL A 68 3.18 -8.10 -18.44
N TYR A 69 2.67 -8.43 -17.25
CA TYR A 69 1.68 -9.48 -17.01
C TYR A 69 0.41 -8.89 -16.36
N PRO A 70 -0.48 -8.26 -17.15
CA PRO A 70 -1.60 -7.46 -16.63
C PRO A 70 -2.70 -8.27 -15.92
N ASP A 71 -2.76 -9.57 -16.19
CA ASP A 71 -3.76 -10.48 -15.64
C ASP A 71 -3.14 -11.49 -14.65
N ALA A 72 -1.86 -11.29 -14.29
CA ALA A 72 -1.11 -12.15 -13.37
C ALA A 72 -1.23 -11.72 -11.90
N THR A 73 -0.79 -12.59 -11.01
CA THR A 73 -0.56 -12.35 -9.59
C THR A 73 0.93 -12.33 -9.34
N VAL A 74 1.45 -11.21 -8.84
CA VAL A 74 2.85 -11.07 -8.45
C VAL A 74 2.96 -11.31 -6.95
N ILE A 75 3.82 -12.25 -6.56
CA ILE A 75 4.11 -12.59 -5.17
C ILE A 75 5.57 -12.27 -4.91
N ALA A 76 5.83 -11.44 -3.92
CA ALA A 76 7.16 -11.16 -3.40
C ALA A 76 7.28 -11.78 -2.00
N GLU A 77 8.20 -12.73 -1.83
CA GLU A 77 8.47 -13.37 -0.55
C GLU A 77 9.89 -13.05 -0.10
N GLN A 78 10.04 -12.49 1.09
CA GLN A 78 11.34 -12.16 1.64
C GLN A 78 12.05 -13.41 2.14
N LEU A 79 13.28 -13.66 1.66
CA LEU A 79 14.00 -14.90 2.00
C LEU A 79 14.45 -14.99 3.46
N SER A 80 14.59 -13.84 4.15
CA SER A 80 15.07 -13.81 5.54
C SER A 80 13.94 -13.83 6.56
N THR A 81 12.90 -13.03 6.35
CA THR A 81 11.79 -12.85 7.30
C THR A 81 10.58 -13.71 6.94
N HIS A 82 10.56 -14.30 5.73
CA HIS A 82 9.39 -14.97 5.14
C HIS A 82 8.17 -14.05 5.04
N GLU A 83 8.39 -12.73 5.02
CA GLU A 83 7.34 -11.76 4.79
C GLU A 83 6.87 -11.87 3.34
N ARG A 84 5.57 -12.09 3.15
CA ARG A 84 4.98 -12.31 1.83
C ARG A 84 4.04 -11.16 1.49
N LEU A 85 4.34 -10.52 0.38
CA LEU A 85 3.52 -9.49 -0.26
C LEU A 85 2.96 -10.09 -1.53
N GLN A 86 1.64 -10.00 -1.70
CA GLN A 86 0.97 -10.53 -2.88
C GLN A 86 0.09 -9.45 -3.46
N GLU A 87 0.24 -9.26 -4.76
CA GLU A 87 -0.52 -8.26 -5.50
C GLU A 87 -1.11 -8.89 -6.75
N ARG A 88 -2.43 -8.79 -6.87
CA ARG A 88 -3.10 -9.17 -8.10
C ARG A 88 -3.02 -8.00 -9.06
N CYS A 89 -2.34 -8.19 -10.17
CA CYS A 89 -2.33 -7.22 -11.24
C CYS A 89 -3.77 -7.08 -11.74
N LYS A 90 -4.29 -5.86 -11.64
CA LYS A 90 -5.52 -5.46 -12.31
C LYS A 90 -5.10 -4.49 -13.39
N ARG A 91 -5.67 -4.60 -14.59
CA ARG A 91 -5.54 -3.57 -15.64
C ARG A 91 -5.83 -2.15 -15.15
N SER A 92 -6.56 -1.99 -14.04
CA SER A 92 -6.77 -0.71 -13.36
C SER A 92 -5.75 -0.51 -12.24
N PHE A 93 -4.59 0.07 -12.57
CA PHE A 93 -3.55 0.53 -11.65
C PHE A 93 -3.99 1.68 -10.70
N ALA A 94 -5.25 2.08 -10.75
CA ALA A 94 -5.79 3.18 -9.96
C ALA A 94 -5.76 2.93 -8.45
N SER A 95 -5.63 1.68 -7.99
CA SER A 95 -5.69 1.34 -6.56
C SER A 95 -4.35 1.43 -5.82
N MET A 96 -3.21 1.36 -6.52
CA MET A 96 -1.88 1.42 -5.88
C MET A 96 -1.42 2.87 -5.66
N LEU A 97 -1.85 3.81 -6.52
CA LEU A 97 -1.51 5.24 -6.40
C LEU A 97 -2.24 5.97 -5.26
N SER A 98 -3.12 5.29 -4.51
CA SER A 98 -3.92 5.88 -3.44
C SER A 98 -3.24 5.87 -2.05
N LEU A 99 -2.00 5.38 -1.94
CA LEU A 99 -1.18 5.48 -0.74
C LEU A 99 -0.09 6.55 -0.95
N SER A 100 -0.49 7.80 -0.90
CA SER A 100 0.42 8.96 -0.83
C SER A 100 -0.04 9.91 0.26
#